data_AF-Q6RX18-F1
#
_entry.id   AF-Q6RX18-F1
#
_cell.length_a   1.000
_cell.length_b   1.000
_cell.length_c   1.000
_cell.angle_alpha   90.00
_cell.angle_beta   90.00
_cell.angle_gamma   90.00
#
_symmetry.space_group_name_H-M   'P 1'
#
loop_
_entity.id
_entity.type
_entity.pdbx_description
1 polymer ?
#
loop_
_entity_poly.entity_id
_entity_poly.type
_entity_poly.pdbx_seq_one_letter_code
_entity_poly.pdbx_strand_id
1 'polypeptide(L)'
;LGAAGDMTTDRHAYKIDPSNPGSDLAGETAAAMAAASIVFRRSNPAYSAVVLRHAHQLFDFADKYRGKYDSSITVAQKYYRSISGYNDELLWAAAWLYYATDNQYYLNYLANNAESMGGTGWSMTEFGWDVKYAGVQTLVSKFLMQGKAGHYASVFESYQEKAESFMCSCIGKGTKNVQKTPGGLIFRQRWNNLQFVTSASFLATVYSDYLASSGKYSQVRLWYRPIIGASLLRKIPSRINLGK
;
A
#
# COMPACT_ATOMS: atom_id res chain seq x y z
N LEU A 1 -24.28 21.21 -12.14
CA LEU A 1 -22.90 21.21 -11.60
C LEU A 1 -22.20 22.43 -12.18
N GLY A 2 -21.77 23.37 -11.34
CA GLY A 2 -21.05 24.58 -11.77
C GLY A 2 -19.57 24.28 -12.07
N ALA A 3 -18.91 25.16 -12.82
CA ALA A 3 -17.48 25.03 -13.08
C ALA A 3 -16.67 25.34 -11.82
N ALA A 4 -15.52 24.68 -11.67
CA ALA A 4 -14.67 24.87 -10.50
C ALA A 4 -14.12 26.31 -10.39
N GLY A 5 -13.96 27.01 -11.52
CA GLY A 5 -13.49 28.41 -11.55
C GLY A 5 -14.51 29.44 -11.05
N ASP A 6 -15.79 29.06 -10.96
CA ASP A 6 -16.89 29.96 -10.63
C ASP A 6 -17.38 29.76 -9.18
N MET A 7 -16.62 29.02 -8.36
CA MET A 7 -16.99 28.77 -6.96
C MET A 7 -16.79 30.02 -6.09
N THR A 8 -17.88 30.52 -5.50
CA THR A 8 -17.88 31.63 -4.54
C THR A 8 -18.07 31.18 -3.08
N THR A 9 -18.25 29.88 -2.86
CA THR A 9 -18.38 29.29 -1.51
C THR A 9 -17.06 29.33 -0.75
N ASP A 10 -17.11 29.53 0.56
CA ASP A 10 -15.92 29.49 1.42
C ASP A 10 -15.16 28.16 1.29
N ARG A 11 -13.82 28.24 1.26
CA ARG A 11 -12.89 27.12 1.10
C ARG A 11 -11.99 27.02 2.32
N HIS A 12 -12.61 26.80 3.47
CA HIS A 12 -11.91 26.71 4.74
C HIS A 12 -10.83 25.63 4.72
N ALA A 13 -9.63 25.96 5.22
CA ALA A 13 -8.51 25.04 5.31
C ALA A 13 -8.42 24.47 6.74
N TYR A 14 -8.33 23.14 6.83
CA TYR A 14 -8.13 22.42 8.08
C TYR A 14 -6.71 21.85 8.11
N LYS A 15 -6.16 21.66 9.31
CA LYS A 15 -4.83 21.09 9.51
C LYS A 15 -4.81 20.15 10.71
N ILE A 16 -3.79 19.30 10.74
CA ILE A 16 -3.36 18.55 11.91
C ILE A 16 -2.11 19.21 12.50
N ASP A 17 -1.96 19.12 13.82
CA ASP A 17 -0.83 19.67 14.58
C ASP A 17 -0.62 18.83 15.87
N PRO A 18 0.40 19.09 16.70
CA PRO A 18 0.65 18.28 17.89
C PRO A 18 -0.52 18.18 18.88
N SER A 19 -1.39 19.19 18.92
CA SER A 19 -2.59 19.21 19.78
C SER A 19 -3.79 18.53 19.12
N ASN A 20 -3.78 18.44 17.79
CA ASN A 20 -4.82 17.85 16.96
C ASN A 20 -4.16 16.85 15.97
N PRO A 21 -3.69 15.68 16.45
CA PRO A 21 -2.89 14.76 15.66
C PRO A 21 -3.64 14.07 14.52
N GLY A 22 -2.90 13.44 13.61
CA GLY A 22 -3.45 12.67 12.50
C GLY A 22 -2.38 11.79 11.84
N SER A 23 -2.03 10.70 12.52
CA SER A 23 -0.98 9.77 12.14
C SER A 23 -1.24 9.05 10.82
N ASP A 24 -2.50 8.73 10.56
CA ASP A 24 -2.96 8.17 9.29
C ASP A 24 -2.71 9.15 8.14
N LEU A 25 -3.23 10.37 8.25
CA LEU A 25 -3.06 11.40 7.22
C LEU A 25 -1.58 11.78 7.01
N ALA A 26 -0.84 12.00 8.10
CA ALA A 26 0.58 12.33 8.03
C ALA A 26 1.42 11.16 7.51
N GLY A 27 1.13 9.92 7.95
CA GLY A 27 1.79 8.70 7.51
C GLY A 27 1.59 8.44 6.02
N GLU A 28 0.36 8.52 5.52
CA GLU A 28 0.09 8.35 4.08
C GLU A 28 0.79 9.45 3.24
N THR A 29 0.82 10.68 3.75
CA THR A 29 1.54 11.78 3.08
C THR A 29 3.05 11.53 3.08
N ALA A 30 3.62 11.00 4.17
CA ALA A 30 5.01 10.59 4.24
C ALA A 30 5.33 9.48 3.23
N ALA A 31 4.48 8.45 3.14
CA ALA A 31 4.59 7.37 2.16
C ALA A 31 4.59 7.91 0.71
N ALA A 32 3.64 8.80 0.39
CA ALA A 32 3.53 9.42 -0.93
C ALA A 32 4.77 10.23 -1.30
N MET A 33 5.29 11.05 -0.37
CA MET A 33 6.49 11.86 -0.59
C MET A 33 7.76 11.00 -0.71
N ALA A 34 7.88 9.92 0.09
CA ALA A 34 8.96 8.96 -0.03
C ALA A 34 8.92 8.25 -1.39
N ALA A 35 7.76 7.77 -1.83
CA ALA A 35 7.58 7.17 -3.15
C ALA A 35 7.93 8.15 -4.29
N ALA A 36 7.45 9.40 -4.19
CA ALA A 36 7.76 10.46 -5.17
C ALA A 36 9.27 10.76 -5.23
N SER A 37 9.97 10.72 -4.09
CA SER A 37 11.42 10.95 -4.06
C SER A 37 12.18 9.96 -4.95
N ILE A 38 11.74 8.70 -5.00
CA ILE A 38 12.33 7.66 -5.85
C ILE A 38 12.11 7.99 -7.32
N VAL A 39 10.90 8.43 -7.69
CA VAL A 39 10.54 8.80 -9.07
C VAL A 39 11.37 9.98 -9.57
N PHE A 40 11.49 11.04 -8.77
CA PHE A 40 12.23 12.25 -9.14
C PHE A 40 13.75 12.13 -9.01
N ARG A 41 14.26 11.03 -8.43
CA ARG A 41 15.68 10.88 -8.08
C ARG A 41 16.64 11.17 -9.23
N ARG A 42 16.26 10.83 -10.46
CA ARG A 42 17.09 11.07 -11.67
C ARG A 42 16.72 12.34 -12.43
N SER A 43 15.43 12.65 -12.55
CA SER A 43 14.95 13.77 -13.36
C SER A 43 15.03 15.12 -12.65
N ASN A 44 14.88 15.14 -11.32
CA ASN A 44 14.99 16.33 -10.50
C ASN A 44 15.51 15.99 -9.09
N PRO A 45 16.84 15.79 -8.94
CA PRO A 45 17.44 15.40 -7.66
C PRO A 45 17.20 16.41 -6.53
N ALA A 46 17.16 17.71 -6.85
CA ALA A 46 16.89 18.75 -5.86
C ALA A 46 15.48 18.61 -5.28
N TYR A 47 14.47 18.41 -6.14
CA TYR A 47 13.10 18.17 -5.68
C TYR A 47 12.94 16.84 -4.96
N SER A 48 13.60 15.77 -5.45
CA SER A 48 13.65 14.46 -4.78
C SER A 48 14.12 14.59 -3.33
N ALA A 49 15.19 15.37 -3.07
CA ALA A 49 15.68 15.63 -1.73
C ALA A 49 14.68 16.42 -0.86
N VAL A 50 13.97 17.41 -1.45
CA VAL A 50 12.95 18.19 -0.73
C VAL A 50 11.80 17.31 -0.27
N VAL A 51 11.23 16.49 -1.16
CA VAL A 51 10.09 15.63 -0.80
C VAL A 51 10.52 14.52 0.16
N LEU A 52 11.73 13.96 0.02
CA LEU A 52 12.24 12.96 0.97
C LEU A 52 12.43 13.56 2.37
N ARG A 53 12.96 14.78 2.48
CA ARG A 53 13.07 15.48 3.76
C ARG A 53 11.70 15.67 4.42
N HIS A 54 10.69 16.08 3.66
CA HIS A 54 9.33 16.22 4.19
C HIS A 54 8.71 14.87 4.56
N ALA A 55 9.02 13.79 3.84
CA ALA A 55 8.59 12.45 4.20
C ALA A 55 9.10 12.03 5.60
N HIS A 56 10.38 12.29 5.90
CA HIS A 56 10.93 12.05 7.25
C HIS A 56 10.20 12.88 8.31
N GLN A 57 10.03 14.19 8.10
CA GLN A 57 9.37 15.08 9.04
C GLN A 57 7.92 14.66 9.35
N LEU A 58 7.19 14.24 8.31
CA LEU A 58 5.80 13.81 8.45
C LEU A 58 5.68 12.46 9.14
N PHE A 59 6.60 11.53 8.87
CA PHE A 59 6.66 10.26 9.59
C PHE A 59 6.95 10.49 11.08
N ASP A 60 7.96 11.30 11.39
CA ASP A 60 8.33 11.61 12.76
C ASP A 60 7.16 12.27 13.51
N PHE A 61 6.44 13.19 12.86
CA PHE A 61 5.22 13.78 13.39
C PHE A 61 4.13 12.73 13.63
N ALA A 62 3.86 11.88 12.63
CA ALA A 62 2.82 10.86 12.67
C ALA A 62 3.04 9.85 13.81
N ASP A 63 4.28 9.38 13.99
CA ASP A 63 4.60 8.39 15.01
C ASP A 63 4.68 9.02 16.42
N LYS A 64 5.19 10.25 16.54
CA LYS A 64 5.31 10.95 17.82
C LYS A 64 3.97 11.43 18.37
N TYR A 65 3.08 11.95 17.52
CA TYR A 65 1.78 12.48 17.92
C TYR A 65 0.67 11.58 17.39
N ARG A 66 0.38 10.50 18.13
CA ARG A 66 -0.53 9.45 17.68
C ARG A 66 -2.00 9.85 17.77
N GLY A 67 -2.72 9.73 16.66
CA GLY A 67 -4.16 9.95 16.62
C GLY A 67 -4.76 9.79 15.23
N LYS A 68 -6.07 9.58 15.14
CA LYS A 68 -6.79 9.55 13.86
C LYS A 68 -7.05 10.97 13.37
N TYR A 69 -6.74 11.29 12.12
CA TYR A 69 -6.89 12.64 11.60
C TYR A 69 -8.33 13.14 11.63
N ASP A 70 -9.30 12.24 11.49
CA ASP A 70 -10.73 12.57 11.47
C ASP A 70 -11.28 12.90 12.87
N SER A 71 -10.50 12.67 13.92
CA SER A 71 -10.79 13.17 15.29
C SER A 71 -10.39 14.64 15.44
N SER A 72 -9.42 15.08 14.64
CA SER A 72 -8.89 16.45 14.60
C SER A 72 -9.61 17.31 13.55
N ILE A 73 -9.86 16.74 12.37
CA ILE A 73 -10.58 17.36 11.26
C ILE A 73 -11.95 16.68 11.17
N THR A 74 -12.83 17.00 12.11
CA THR A 74 -14.12 16.30 12.31
C THR A 74 -15.06 16.39 11.11
N VAL A 75 -14.95 17.44 10.29
CA VAL A 75 -15.72 17.56 9.03
C VAL A 75 -15.43 16.41 8.06
N ALA A 76 -14.24 15.81 8.11
CA ALA A 76 -13.85 14.71 7.24
C ALA A 76 -14.56 13.39 7.59
N GLN A 77 -15.07 13.22 8.81
CA GLN A 77 -15.77 11.99 9.24
C GLN A 77 -16.98 11.65 8.37
N LYS A 78 -17.61 12.65 7.75
CA LYS A 78 -18.75 12.47 6.84
C LYS A 78 -18.36 11.94 5.46
N TYR A 79 -17.07 11.97 5.12
CA TYR A 79 -16.58 11.68 3.76
C TYR A 79 -15.52 10.58 3.75
N TYR A 80 -14.46 10.74 4.55
CA TYR A 80 -13.28 9.87 4.58
C TYR A 80 -12.90 9.52 6.01
N ARG A 81 -13.77 8.81 6.72
CA ARG A 81 -13.52 8.42 8.11
C ARG A 81 -12.32 7.47 8.24
N SER A 82 -11.48 7.66 9.25
CA SER A 82 -10.39 6.73 9.59
C SER A 82 -10.97 5.50 10.31
N ILE A 83 -11.30 4.46 9.55
CA ILE A 83 -11.95 3.26 10.09
C ILE A 83 -10.88 2.30 10.61
N SER A 84 -9.88 1.97 9.78
CA SER A 84 -8.73 1.11 10.11
C SER A 84 -7.89 1.62 11.29
N GLY A 85 -7.83 2.95 11.46
CA GLY A 85 -6.91 3.62 12.38
C GLY A 85 -5.72 4.20 11.64
N TYR A 86 -4.53 4.04 12.20
CA TYR A 86 -3.30 4.64 11.65
C TYR A 86 -2.10 3.68 11.67
N ASN A 87 -2.27 2.48 12.22
CA ASN A 87 -1.18 1.53 12.42
C ASN A 87 -0.65 1.03 11.06
N ASP A 88 -1.54 0.79 10.10
CA ASP A 88 -1.16 0.42 8.75
C ASP A 88 -0.51 1.56 7.98
N GLU A 89 -0.95 2.82 8.14
CA GLU A 89 -0.28 3.98 7.54
C GLU A 89 1.13 4.19 8.11
N LEU A 90 1.35 3.97 9.40
CA LEU A 90 2.69 4.05 9.99
C LEU A 90 3.62 2.96 9.43
N LEU A 91 3.15 1.71 9.34
CA LEU A 91 3.91 0.64 8.69
C LEU A 91 4.14 0.92 7.20
N TRP A 92 3.16 1.49 6.51
CA TRP A 92 3.25 1.84 5.10
C TRP A 92 4.27 2.94 4.83
N ALA A 93 4.25 4.00 5.63
CA ALA A 93 5.23 5.07 5.58
C ALA A 93 6.65 4.55 5.86
N ALA A 94 6.81 3.71 6.90
CA ALA A 94 8.10 3.08 7.20
C ALA A 94 8.61 2.22 6.02
N ALA A 95 7.73 1.43 5.39
CA ALA A 95 8.11 0.62 4.22
C ALA A 95 8.58 1.47 3.04
N TRP A 96 7.88 2.56 2.72
CA TRP A 96 8.31 3.47 1.65
C TRP A 96 9.58 4.24 1.98
N LEU A 97 9.74 4.69 3.23
CA LEU A 97 10.94 5.37 3.68
C LEU A 97 12.15 4.43 3.65
N TYR A 98 12.00 3.18 4.08
CA TYR A 98 13.03 2.17 3.89
C TYR A 98 13.37 1.99 2.41
N TYR A 99 12.36 1.84 1.54
CA TYR A 99 12.59 1.65 0.11
C TYR A 99 13.30 2.85 -0.54
N ALA A 100 13.02 4.08 -0.09
CA ALA A 100 13.64 5.29 -0.62
C ALA A 100 15.09 5.50 -0.14
N THR A 101 15.43 5.01 1.06
CA THR A 101 16.66 5.42 1.77
C THR A 101 17.61 4.29 2.16
N ASP A 102 17.16 3.04 2.18
CA ASP A 102 17.85 1.90 2.80
C ASP A 102 18.22 2.12 4.29
N ASN A 103 17.58 3.08 4.97
CA ASN A 103 17.85 3.39 6.38
C ASN A 103 17.27 2.32 7.31
N GLN A 104 18.16 1.65 8.05
CA GLN A 104 17.84 0.53 8.95
C GLN A 104 16.85 0.89 10.06
N TYR A 105 16.74 2.17 10.44
CA TYR A 105 15.70 2.61 11.38
C TYR A 105 14.30 2.16 10.94
N TYR A 106 13.97 2.33 9.66
CA TYR A 106 12.66 1.95 9.13
C TYR A 106 12.49 0.44 8.97
N LEU A 107 13.56 -0.28 8.65
CA LEU A 107 13.53 -1.75 8.64
C LEU A 107 13.24 -2.31 10.04
N ASN A 108 13.94 -1.78 11.05
CA ASN A 108 13.73 -2.11 12.45
C ASN A 108 12.31 -1.75 12.90
N TYR A 109 11.79 -0.59 12.47
CA TYR A 109 10.42 -0.16 12.78
C TYR A 109 9.40 -1.16 12.25
N LEU A 110 9.53 -1.61 10.99
CA LEU A 110 8.64 -2.62 10.41
C LEU A 110 8.68 -3.93 11.19
N ALA A 111 9.87 -4.43 11.54
CA ALA A 111 10.01 -5.69 12.25
C ALA A 111 9.49 -5.63 13.68
N ASN A 112 9.87 -4.60 14.43
CA ASN A 112 9.56 -4.48 15.86
C ASN A 112 8.08 -4.17 16.12
N ASN A 113 7.39 -3.55 15.15
CA ASN A 113 5.97 -3.23 15.27
C ASN A 113 5.06 -4.18 14.48
N ALA A 114 5.62 -5.22 13.85
CA ALA A 114 4.91 -6.08 12.91
C ALA A 114 3.61 -6.70 13.49
N GLU A 115 3.70 -7.26 14.69
CA GLU A 115 2.58 -7.90 15.37
C GLU A 115 1.67 -6.87 16.04
N SER A 116 2.24 -5.95 16.83
CA SER A 116 1.50 -4.98 17.63
C SER A 116 0.67 -4.00 16.79
N MET A 117 1.16 -3.66 15.60
CA MET A 117 0.45 -2.83 14.62
C MET A 117 -0.34 -3.68 13.60
N GLY A 118 -0.39 -5.01 13.74
CA GLY A 118 -1.23 -5.87 12.91
C GLY A 118 -0.68 -6.20 11.51
N GLY A 119 0.54 -5.76 11.17
CA GLY A 119 1.21 -6.04 9.90
C GLY A 119 1.30 -7.53 9.54
N THR A 120 1.55 -8.38 10.54
CA THR A 120 1.64 -9.85 10.39
C THR A 120 0.43 -10.60 10.95
N GLY A 121 -0.53 -9.90 11.58
CA GLY A 121 -1.71 -10.53 12.17
C GLY A 121 -2.84 -10.73 11.17
N TRP A 122 -3.14 -9.69 10.37
CA TRP A 122 -4.35 -9.64 9.56
C TRP A 122 -4.16 -10.22 8.15
N SER A 123 -4.97 -11.22 7.79
CA SER A 123 -5.16 -11.63 6.39
C SER A 123 -6.18 -10.71 5.73
N MET A 124 -5.70 -9.88 4.81
CA MET A 124 -6.52 -8.86 4.16
C MET A 124 -7.31 -9.41 2.97
N THR A 125 -8.43 -8.76 2.67
CA THR A 125 -9.21 -8.97 1.44
C THR A 125 -9.45 -7.67 0.67
N GLU A 126 -8.82 -6.58 1.11
CA GLU A 126 -8.88 -5.27 0.47
C GLU A 126 -7.57 -4.49 0.58
N PHE A 127 -7.38 -3.58 -0.37
CA PHE A 127 -6.33 -2.57 -0.37
C PHE A 127 -6.94 -1.28 -0.92
N GLY A 128 -6.78 -0.17 -0.19
CA GLY A 128 -7.42 1.08 -0.57
C GLY A 128 -6.99 2.26 0.30
N TRP A 129 -7.75 3.35 0.19
CA TRP A 129 -7.41 4.63 0.82
C TRP A 129 -7.44 4.61 2.35
N ASP A 130 -8.22 3.72 2.98
CA ASP A 130 -8.30 3.56 4.44
C ASP A 130 -7.41 2.41 4.95
N VAL A 131 -7.15 1.37 4.13
CA VAL A 131 -6.45 0.16 4.60
C VAL A 131 -5.21 -0.16 3.77
N LYS A 132 -4.01 -0.12 4.37
CA LYS A 132 -2.71 -0.34 3.69
C LYS A 132 -2.06 -1.68 3.94
N TYR A 133 -2.54 -2.51 4.86
CA TYR A 133 -1.90 -3.77 5.26
C TYR A 133 -1.47 -4.66 4.08
N ALA A 134 -2.35 -4.90 3.10
CA ALA A 134 -1.99 -5.72 1.93
C ALA A 134 -0.84 -5.11 1.09
N GLY A 135 -0.78 -3.78 1.03
CA GLY A 135 0.31 -3.04 0.39
C GLY A 135 1.61 -3.16 1.19
N VAL A 136 1.57 -2.98 2.51
CA VAL A 136 2.70 -3.18 3.43
C VAL A 136 3.27 -4.59 3.28
N GLN A 137 2.42 -5.60 3.42
CA GLN A 137 2.77 -7.01 3.31
C GLN A 137 3.43 -7.33 1.96
N THR A 138 2.87 -6.79 0.87
CA THR A 138 3.45 -6.93 -0.48
C THR A 138 4.81 -6.27 -0.60
N LEU A 139 4.97 -5.05 -0.07
CA LEU A 139 6.22 -4.30 -0.17
C LEU A 139 7.32 -4.88 0.73
N VAL A 140 6.99 -5.34 1.94
CA VAL A 140 7.94 -6.00 2.85
C VAL A 140 8.43 -7.34 2.28
N SER A 141 7.54 -8.09 1.62
CA SER A 141 7.93 -9.31 0.87
C SER A 141 9.04 -9.05 -0.14
N LYS A 142 9.02 -7.89 -0.81
CA LYS A 142 10.10 -7.50 -1.72
C LYS A 142 11.44 -7.42 -1.00
N PHE A 143 11.48 -6.78 0.18
CA PHE A 143 12.73 -6.63 0.94
C PHE A 143 13.27 -8.01 1.35
N LEU A 144 12.39 -8.92 1.77
CA LEU A 144 12.76 -10.31 2.04
C LEU A 144 13.34 -10.99 0.79
N MET A 145 12.66 -10.93 -0.35
CA MET A 145 13.09 -11.55 -1.61
C MET A 145 14.40 -10.96 -2.14
N GLN A 146 14.71 -9.71 -1.80
CA GLN A 146 15.98 -9.05 -2.13
C GLN A 146 17.11 -9.38 -1.14
N GLY A 147 16.87 -10.23 -0.14
CA GLY A 147 17.86 -10.56 0.90
C GLY A 147 18.11 -9.42 1.89
N LYS A 148 17.25 -8.40 1.93
CA LYS A 148 17.41 -7.21 2.77
C LYS A 148 16.85 -7.36 4.19
N ALA A 149 16.16 -8.47 4.49
CA ALA A 149 15.54 -8.69 5.81
C ALA A 149 16.55 -8.94 6.94
N GLY A 150 17.78 -9.40 6.63
CA GLY A 150 18.80 -9.69 7.65
C GLY A 150 18.29 -10.66 8.73
N HIS A 151 18.50 -10.32 10.00
CA HIS A 151 18.02 -11.11 11.15
C HIS A 151 16.50 -11.05 11.36
N TYR A 152 15.78 -10.18 10.65
CA TYR A 152 14.31 -10.11 10.69
C TYR A 152 13.62 -11.01 9.66
N ALA A 153 14.36 -11.92 9.00
CA ALA A 153 13.83 -12.81 7.97
C ALA A 153 12.53 -13.51 8.40
N SER A 154 12.46 -14.07 9.61
CA SER A 154 11.27 -14.78 10.12
C SER A 154 10.03 -13.87 10.22
N VAL A 155 10.19 -12.63 10.68
CA VAL A 155 9.08 -11.65 10.76
C VAL A 155 8.62 -11.26 9.36
N PHE A 156 9.57 -11.11 8.43
CA PHE A 156 9.28 -10.71 7.06
C PHE A 156 8.66 -11.87 6.25
N GLU A 157 8.98 -13.11 6.60
CA GLU A 157 8.28 -14.30 6.09
C GLU A 157 6.82 -14.28 6.50
N SER A 158 6.49 -13.90 7.76
CA SER A 158 5.10 -13.72 8.16
C SER A 158 4.38 -12.62 7.37
N TYR A 159 5.07 -11.51 7.02
CA TYR A 159 4.50 -10.53 6.10
C TYR A 159 4.24 -11.13 4.71
N GLN A 160 5.16 -11.94 4.20
CA GLN A 160 5.01 -12.63 2.91
C GLN A 160 3.83 -13.60 2.93
N GLU A 161 3.65 -14.38 3.99
CA GLU A 161 2.49 -15.27 4.16
C GLU A 161 1.17 -14.49 4.08
N LYS A 162 1.11 -13.28 4.66
CA LYS A 162 -0.09 -12.44 4.56
C LYS A 162 -0.30 -11.85 3.18
N ALA A 163 0.77 -11.43 2.50
CA ALA A 163 0.69 -11.01 1.10
C ALA A 163 0.14 -12.14 0.22
N GLU A 164 0.65 -13.37 0.39
CA GLU A 164 0.18 -14.56 -0.34
C GLU A 164 -1.27 -14.91 0.01
N SER A 165 -1.66 -14.76 1.28
CA SER A 165 -3.05 -14.92 1.72
C SER A 165 -4.00 -13.96 0.99
N PHE A 166 -3.62 -12.69 0.85
CA PHE A 166 -4.38 -11.70 0.07
C PHE A 166 -4.48 -12.08 -1.41
N MET A 167 -3.37 -12.49 -2.03
CA MET A 167 -3.37 -12.94 -3.43
C MET A 167 -4.30 -14.16 -3.59
N CYS A 168 -4.17 -15.15 -2.71
CA CYS A 168 -4.99 -16.38 -2.69
C CYS A 168 -6.48 -16.04 -2.59
N SER A 169 -6.83 -15.10 -1.71
CA SER A 169 -8.19 -14.60 -1.55
C SER A 169 -8.74 -14.04 -2.86
N CYS A 170 -7.95 -13.25 -3.59
CA CYS A 170 -8.35 -12.62 -4.86
C CYS A 170 -8.66 -13.64 -5.97
N ILE A 171 -8.00 -14.80 -5.96
CA ILE A 171 -8.20 -15.85 -6.98
C ILE A 171 -9.12 -16.99 -6.54
N GLY A 172 -9.68 -16.95 -5.32
CA GLY A 172 -10.58 -18.00 -4.84
C GLY A 172 -9.85 -19.23 -4.30
N LYS A 173 -8.57 -19.10 -3.89
CA LYS A 173 -7.75 -20.18 -3.32
C LYS A 173 -7.38 -19.97 -1.85
N GLY A 174 -7.88 -18.90 -1.24
CA GLY A 174 -7.67 -18.61 0.18
C GLY A 174 -8.70 -19.30 1.08
N THR A 175 -8.44 -19.25 2.38
CA THR A 175 -9.39 -19.66 3.44
C THR A 175 -10.57 -18.70 3.55
N LYS A 176 -10.33 -17.41 3.29
CA LYS A 176 -11.37 -16.36 3.15
C LYS A 176 -11.19 -15.70 1.79
N ASN A 177 -12.11 -15.95 0.87
CA ASN A 177 -12.04 -15.43 -0.49
C ASN A 177 -12.86 -14.15 -0.65
N VAL A 178 -12.39 -13.24 -1.51
CA VAL A 178 -13.19 -12.09 -1.92
C VAL A 178 -14.43 -12.59 -2.66
N GLN A 179 -15.57 -11.93 -2.41
CA GLN A 179 -16.77 -12.20 -3.20
C GLN A 179 -16.53 -11.83 -4.66
N LYS A 180 -17.16 -12.57 -5.56
CA LYS A 180 -17.09 -12.33 -7.01
C LYS A 180 -18.49 -12.26 -7.60
N THR A 181 -18.66 -11.44 -8.63
CA THR A 181 -19.87 -11.46 -9.46
C THR A 181 -19.94 -12.79 -10.23
N PRO A 182 -21.10 -13.16 -10.80
CA PRO A 182 -21.21 -14.34 -11.67
C PRO A 182 -20.22 -14.32 -12.86
N GLY A 183 -19.81 -13.13 -13.31
CA GLY A 183 -18.79 -12.95 -14.36
C GLY A 183 -17.34 -12.99 -13.89
N GLY A 184 -17.09 -13.28 -12.60
CA GLY A 184 -15.75 -13.45 -12.03
C GLY A 184 -15.05 -12.17 -11.55
N LEU A 185 -15.70 -11.01 -11.63
CA LEU A 185 -15.16 -9.74 -11.14
C LEU A 185 -15.15 -9.71 -9.61
N ILE A 186 -14.06 -9.29 -8.98
CA ILE A 186 -14.01 -9.03 -7.53
C ILE A 186 -15.12 -8.04 -7.16
N PHE A 187 -15.93 -8.38 -6.16
CA PHE A 187 -17.06 -7.59 -5.71
C PHE A 187 -16.95 -7.33 -4.21
N ARG A 188 -16.56 -6.12 -3.84
CA ARG A 188 -16.41 -5.69 -2.45
C ARG A 188 -17.61 -4.90 -1.96
N GLN A 189 -18.10 -3.98 -2.79
CA GLN A 189 -19.21 -3.10 -2.42
C GLN A 189 -19.98 -2.61 -3.65
N ARG A 190 -21.20 -2.11 -3.44
CA ARG A 190 -22.09 -1.67 -4.52
C ARG A 190 -21.59 -0.40 -5.23
N TRP A 191 -21.11 0.58 -4.46
CA TRP A 191 -20.67 1.87 -4.98
C TRP A 191 -19.16 1.91 -5.15
N ASN A 192 -18.67 2.36 -6.30
CA ASN A 192 -17.23 2.48 -6.58
C ASN A 192 -16.45 1.16 -6.36
N ASN A 193 -17.00 0.03 -6.81
CA ASN A 193 -16.35 -1.28 -6.68
C ASN A 193 -15.02 -1.38 -7.45
N LEU A 194 -14.93 -0.69 -8.59
CA LEU A 194 -13.79 -0.80 -9.50
C LEU A 194 -12.48 -0.29 -8.87
N GLN A 195 -12.54 0.56 -7.84
CA GLN A 195 -11.34 0.93 -7.08
C GLN A 195 -10.68 -0.31 -6.44
N PHE A 196 -11.47 -1.21 -5.85
CA PHE A 196 -10.95 -2.41 -5.18
C PHE A 196 -10.44 -3.44 -6.19
N VAL A 197 -11.15 -3.58 -7.32
CA VAL A 197 -10.69 -4.42 -8.43
C VAL A 197 -9.34 -3.93 -8.94
N THR A 198 -9.20 -2.62 -9.14
CA THR A 198 -7.97 -2.01 -9.69
C THR A 198 -6.82 -2.15 -8.70
N SER A 199 -7.03 -1.81 -7.42
CA SER A 199 -6.03 -1.95 -6.36
C SER A 199 -5.56 -3.39 -6.16
N ALA A 200 -6.48 -4.36 -6.16
CA ALA A 200 -6.13 -5.78 -6.05
C ALA A 200 -5.35 -6.27 -7.28
N SER A 201 -5.78 -5.86 -8.48
CA SER A 201 -5.08 -6.20 -9.73
C SER A 201 -3.67 -5.61 -9.77
N PHE A 202 -3.50 -4.37 -9.29
CA PHE A 202 -2.20 -3.72 -9.17
C PHE A 202 -1.28 -4.49 -8.22
N LEU A 203 -1.73 -4.77 -7.00
CA LEU A 203 -0.91 -5.53 -6.03
C LEU A 203 -0.55 -6.93 -6.56
N ALA A 204 -1.48 -7.64 -7.18
CA ALA A 204 -1.20 -8.96 -7.75
C ALA A 204 -0.15 -8.91 -8.88
N THR A 205 -0.19 -7.88 -9.71
CA THR A 205 0.82 -7.65 -10.76
C THR A 205 2.18 -7.35 -10.14
N VAL A 206 2.23 -6.43 -9.17
CA VAL A 206 3.47 -6.06 -8.47
C VAL A 206 4.09 -7.27 -7.75
N TYR A 207 3.29 -8.05 -7.03
CA TYR A 207 3.77 -9.23 -6.32
C TYR A 207 4.28 -10.32 -7.28
N SER A 208 3.61 -10.49 -8.42
CA SER A 208 4.10 -11.36 -9.48
C SER A 208 5.47 -10.94 -9.99
N ASP A 209 5.71 -9.64 -10.18
CA ASP A 209 7.02 -9.15 -10.62
C ASP A 209 8.09 -9.42 -9.56
N TYR A 210 7.76 -9.30 -8.27
CA TYR A 210 8.67 -9.65 -7.19
C TYR A 210 9.06 -11.13 -7.23
N LEU A 211 8.08 -12.04 -7.33
CA LEU A 211 8.33 -13.48 -7.46
C LEU A 211 9.18 -13.83 -8.69
N ALA A 212 8.91 -13.19 -9.83
CA ALA A 212 9.69 -13.38 -11.05
C ALA A 212 11.14 -12.91 -10.84
N SER A 213 11.33 -11.73 -10.24
CA SER A 213 12.67 -11.18 -9.98
C SER A 213 13.48 -12.00 -8.97
N SER A 214 12.81 -12.77 -8.09
CA SER A 214 13.45 -13.65 -7.12
C SER A 214 13.67 -15.08 -7.61
N GLY A 215 13.45 -15.36 -8.90
CA GLY A 215 13.58 -16.71 -9.48
C GLY A 215 12.46 -17.69 -9.13
N LYS A 216 11.37 -17.25 -8.49
CA LYS A 216 10.22 -18.09 -8.07
C LYS A 216 9.14 -18.18 -9.16
N TYR A 217 9.56 -18.42 -10.41
CA TYR A 217 8.70 -18.37 -11.61
C TYR A 217 7.53 -19.36 -11.64
N SER A 218 7.65 -20.52 -10.98
CA SER A 218 6.61 -21.55 -10.96
C SER A 218 5.31 -21.08 -10.29
N GLN A 219 5.39 -20.12 -9.38
CA GLN A 219 4.22 -19.57 -8.68
C GLN A 219 3.49 -18.48 -9.49
N VAL A 220 4.18 -17.79 -10.41
CA VAL A 220 3.67 -16.63 -11.16
C VAL A 220 2.51 -16.98 -12.11
N ARG A 221 2.54 -18.13 -12.80
CA ARG A 221 1.53 -18.53 -13.80
C ARG A 221 0.11 -18.74 -13.23
N LEU A 222 -0.02 -18.91 -11.91
CA LEU A 222 -1.29 -19.23 -11.25
C LEU A 222 -2.15 -17.98 -10.95
N TRP A 223 -1.58 -16.77 -10.98
CA TRP A 223 -2.22 -15.56 -10.46
C TRP A 223 -2.91 -14.68 -11.53
N TYR A 224 -2.45 -14.70 -12.78
CA TYR A 224 -2.90 -13.74 -13.81
C TYR A 224 -4.29 -14.02 -14.41
N ARG A 225 -4.65 -15.29 -14.61
CA ARG A 225 -5.90 -15.67 -15.31
C ARG A 225 -7.20 -15.32 -14.57
N PRO A 226 -7.28 -15.31 -13.22
CA PRO A 226 -8.55 -15.08 -12.51
C PRO A 226 -8.86 -13.63 -12.10
N ILE A 227 -7.88 -12.70 -12.17
CA ILE A 227 -8.01 -11.35 -11.56
C ILE A 227 -8.45 -10.31 -12.59
N ILE A 228 -7.91 -10.40 -13.79
CA ILE A 228 -8.26 -9.53 -14.91
C ILE A 228 -8.97 -10.44 -15.91
N GLY A 229 -10.28 -10.30 -16.08
CA GLY A 229 -11.06 -11.15 -16.98
C GLY A 229 -10.36 -11.36 -18.34
N ALA A 230 -10.50 -12.56 -18.91
CA ALA A 230 -9.71 -13.07 -20.04
C ALA A 230 -9.61 -12.15 -21.29
N SER A 231 -10.43 -11.11 -21.39
CA SER A 231 -10.44 -10.11 -22.46
C SER A 231 -9.28 -9.10 -22.36
N LEU A 232 -8.83 -8.71 -21.17
CA LEU A 232 -7.78 -7.69 -21.00
C LEU A 232 -6.35 -8.24 -21.14
N LEU A 233 -6.16 -9.54 -20.92
CA LEU A 233 -4.86 -10.22 -21.09
C LEU A 233 -4.33 -10.18 -22.53
N ARG A 234 -5.19 -9.93 -23.53
CA ARG A 234 -4.77 -9.84 -24.95
C ARG A 234 -3.99 -8.56 -25.28
N LYS A 235 -3.87 -7.60 -24.36
CA LYS A 235 -3.19 -6.32 -24.59
C LYS A 235 -1.87 -6.14 -23.81
N ILE A 236 -1.47 -7.10 -22.98
CA ILE A 236 -0.15 -7.07 -22.34
C ILE A 236 0.86 -7.59 -23.38
N PRO A 237 1.90 -6.80 -23.75
CA PRO A 237 2.87 -7.22 -24.75
C PRO A 237 3.53 -8.53 -24.34
N SER A 238 3.51 -9.51 -25.24
CA SER A 238 4.23 -10.77 -25.14
C SER A 238 5.74 -10.53 -25.17
N ARG A 239 6.31 -10.01 -24.07
CA ARG A 239 7.76 -9.98 -23.82
C ARG A 239 8.18 -11.13 -22.91
N ILE A 240 7.79 -12.35 -23.30
CA ILE A 240 8.42 -13.57 -22.79
C ILE A 240 8.91 -14.31 -24.03
N ASN A 241 10.14 -14.00 -24.42
CA ASN A 241 10.84 -14.74 -25.45
C ASN A 241 11.27 -16.06 -24.80
N LEU A 242 10.56 -17.14 -25.11
CA LEU A 242 10.90 -18.50 -24.70
C LEU A 242 12.06 -18.98 -25.57
N GLY A 243 13.29 -18.66 -25.15
CA GLY A 243 14.49 -19.29 -25.69
C GLY A 243 14.60 -20.73 -25.17
N LYS A 244 14.83 -21.65 -26.11
CA LYS A 244 15.11 -23.08 -25.89
C LYS A 244 16.30 -23.31 -24.97
#